data_AF-A0A9E5JZW3-F1
#
_entry.id   AF-A0A9E5JZW3-F1
#
_cell.length_a   1.000
_cell.length_b   1.000
_cell.length_c   1.000
_cell.angle_alpha   90.00
_cell.angle_beta   90.00
_cell.angle_gamma   90.00
#
_symmetry.space_group_name_H-M   'P 1'
#
loop_
_entity.id
_entity.type
_entity.pdbx_description
1 polymer ?
#
loop_
_entity_poly.entity_id
_entity_poly.type
_entity_poly.pdbx_seq_one_letter_code
_entity_poly.pdbx_strand_id
1 'polypeptide(L)'
;RNMVDPSIAAAKAGVTTGEWGNVLRGVFGEYRAPTGVSSTARQVGGQLDAVRSEVERVSQKLGERAKFLVGKPGLDGHSNGAEQIAVRARDAGFEVIYAGIRSTPAELVDAAKKENAHCVGLSILSGSHVTLAHEVIRLMKEQGVTAPLVVGGIIPPADEKLLLESGVAAVYTPKNYDLNKIMTDLAQIIEKSMA
;
A
#
# COMPACT_ATOMS: atom_id res chain seq x y z
N ARG A 1 18.83 -7.92 33.99
CA ARG A 1 19.36 -9.27 33.66
C ARG A 1 19.59 -9.32 32.16
N ASN A 2 20.58 -10.09 31.70
CA ASN A 2 20.84 -10.30 30.28
C ASN A 2 19.72 -11.17 29.67
N MET A 3 19.28 -10.86 28.44
CA MET A 3 18.29 -11.66 27.71
C MET A 3 18.90 -12.86 26.97
N VAL A 4 20.22 -12.92 26.82
CA VAL A 4 20.92 -13.99 26.10
C VAL A 4 20.74 -15.33 26.81
N ASP A 5 21.01 -15.40 28.12
CA ASP A 5 20.90 -16.65 28.89
C ASP A 5 19.47 -17.27 28.83
N PRO A 6 18.38 -16.51 29.08
CA PRO A 6 17.03 -17.06 28.92
C PRO A 6 16.70 -17.41 27.46
N SER A 7 17.23 -16.67 26.47
CA SER A 7 17.04 -17.02 25.05
C SER A 7 17.69 -18.37 24.71
N ILE A 8 18.90 -18.63 25.22
CA ILE A 8 19.60 -19.92 25.01
C ILE A 8 18.83 -21.06 25.68
N ALA A 9 18.34 -20.85 26.91
CA ALA A 9 17.55 -21.86 27.61
C ALA A 9 16.26 -22.19 26.87
N ALA A 10 15.54 -21.18 26.36
CA ALA A 10 14.34 -21.36 25.56
C ALA A 10 14.63 -22.14 24.27
N ALA A 11 15.69 -21.79 23.53
CA ALA A 11 16.09 -22.51 22.32
C ALA A 11 16.42 -23.98 22.60
N LYS A 12 17.14 -24.29 23.69
CA LYS A 12 17.45 -25.66 24.10
C LYS A 12 16.21 -26.46 24.50
N ALA A 13 15.18 -25.79 25.01
CA ALA A 13 13.89 -26.40 25.34
C ALA A 13 12.97 -26.59 24.12
N GLY A 14 13.41 -26.21 22.92
CA GLY A 14 12.63 -26.35 21.68
C GLY A 14 11.64 -25.21 21.43
N VAL A 15 11.73 -24.10 22.18
CA VAL A 15 10.91 -22.92 21.94
C VAL A 15 11.24 -22.34 20.57
N THR A 16 10.21 -22.09 19.78
CA THR A 16 10.35 -21.51 18.44
C THR A 16 10.69 -20.02 18.51
N THR A 17 11.30 -19.49 17.46
CA THR A 17 11.55 -18.04 17.31
C THR A 17 10.27 -17.22 17.42
N GLY A 18 9.14 -17.78 16.96
CA GLY A 18 7.81 -17.14 17.05
C GLY A 18 7.32 -17.02 18.48
N GLU A 19 7.38 -18.10 19.26
CA GLU A 19 6.98 -18.11 20.68
C GLU A 19 7.85 -17.16 21.51
N TRP A 20 9.18 -17.23 21.35
CA TRP A 20 10.09 -16.32 22.05
C TRP A 20 9.83 -14.86 21.67
N GLY A 21 9.67 -14.59 20.37
CA GLY A 21 9.35 -13.26 19.87
C GLY A 21 8.01 -12.72 20.38
N ASN A 22 6.98 -13.57 20.51
CA ASN A 22 5.68 -13.18 21.06
C ASN A 22 5.77 -12.81 22.54
N VAL A 23 6.54 -13.56 23.33
CA VAL A 23 6.77 -13.23 24.76
C VAL A 23 7.44 -11.87 24.89
N LEU A 24 8.49 -11.60 24.09
CA LEU A 24 9.17 -10.31 24.10
C LEU A 24 8.25 -9.17 23.67
N ARG A 25 7.41 -9.39 22.65
CA ARG A 25 6.41 -8.41 22.21
C ARG A 25 5.33 -8.14 23.27
N GLY A 26 4.97 -9.13 24.08
CA GLY A 26 4.07 -8.93 25.22
C GLY A 26 4.63 -7.97 26.29
N VAL A 27 5.95 -7.90 26.41
CA VAL A 27 6.63 -7.03 27.40
C VAL A 27 6.98 -5.65 26.81
N PHE A 28 7.53 -5.62 25.60
CA PHE A 28 8.08 -4.41 25.00
C PHE A 28 7.14 -3.73 24.00
N GLY A 29 6.04 -4.40 23.63
CA GLY A 29 5.20 -4.00 22.50
C GLY A 29 5.87 -4.24 21.15
N GLU A 30 5.22 -3.75 20.10
CA GLU A 30 5.77 -3.73 18.75
C GLU A 30 6.09 -2.29 18.34
N TYR A 31 7.32 -2.07 17.85
CA TYR A 31 7.65 -0.78 17.25
C TYR A 31 6.87 -0.60 15.95
N ARG A 32 6.18 0.53 15.84
CA ARG A 32 5.56 1.03 14.61
C ARG A 32 6.22 2.36 14.29
N ALA A 33 6.97 2.40 13.19
CA ALA A 33 7.59 3.63 12.73
C ALA A 33 6.47 4.65 12.41
N PRO A 34 6.66 5.94 12.74
CA PRO A 34 5.74 6.98 12.30
C PRO A 34 5.55 6.91 10.79
N THR A 35 4.30 6.86 10.31
CA THR A 35 3.94 6.92 8.89
C THR A 35 4.06 8.36 8.37
N GLY A 36 5.17 9.02 8.67
CA GLY A 36 5.46 10.36 8.24
C GLY A 36 6.18 10.33 6.91
N VAL A 37 5.45 10.37 5.81
CA VAL A 37 6.02 10.81 4.53
C VAL A 37 6.45 12.27 4.73
N SER A 38 7.72 12.46 5.05
CA SER A 38 8.28 13.76 5.42
C SER A 38 7.93 14.80 4.37
N SER A 39 7.74 16.04 4.81
CA SER A 39 7.59 17.20 3.93
C SER A 39 8.91 17.49 3.22
N THR A 40 9.37 16.57 2.37
CA THR A 40 10.51 16.82 1.49
C THR A 40 10.02 17.83 0.45
N ALA A 41 10.87 18.80 0.13
CA ALA A 41 10.52 19.99 -0.65
C ALA A 41 9.72 19.64 -1.93
N ARG A 42 8.62 20.37 -2.16
CA ARG A 42 7.85 20.34 -3.41
C ARG A 42 8.82 20.45 -4.58
N GLN A 43 8.90 19.41 -5.41
CA GLN A 43 9.56 19.54 -6.71
C GLN A 43 8.65 20.38 -7.60
N VAL A 44 8.91 21.69 -7.63
CA VAL A 44 8.23 22.66 -8.49
C VAL A 44 8.94 22.66 -9.83
N GLY A 45 8.41 21.91 -10.80
CA GLY A 45 8.88 21.93 -12.19
C GLY A 45 8.39 20.75 -13.02
N GLY A 46 7.74 21.05 -14.17
CA GLY A 46 7.46 20.12 -15.27
C GLY A 46 6.27 19.15 -15.09
N GLN A 47 5.30 19.22 -16.02
CA GLN A 47 4.15 18.31 -16.25
C GLN A 47 3.19 18.00 -15.08
N LEU A 48 3.50 18.39 -13.83
CA LEU A 48 2.63 18.12 -12.67
C LEU A 48 1.30 18.88 -12.73
N ASP A 49 1.27 20.08 -13.32
CA ASP A 49 0.04 20.88 -13.37
C ASP A 49 -1.06 20.23 -14.22
N ALA A 50 -0.69 19.49 -15.27
CA ALA A 50 -1.62 18.68 -16.04
C ALA A 50 -2.20 17.53 -15.19
N VAL A 51 -1.34 16.85 -14.44
CA VAL A 51 -1.77 15.78 -13.51
C VAL A 51 -2.69 16.34 -12.43
N ARG A 52 -2.33 17.48 -11.81
CA ARG A 52 -3.17 18.16 -10.82
C ARG A 52 -4.53 18.54 -11.38
N SER A 53 -4.56 19.08 -12.59
CA SER A 53 -5.82 19.44 -13.26
C SER A 53 -6.70 18.20 -13.46
N GLU A 54 -6.11 17.06 -13.79
CA GLU A 54 -6.85 15.81 -13.94
C GLU A 54 -7.39 15.26 -12.61
N VAL A 55 -6.55 15.25 -11.56
CA VAL A 55 -6.97 14.82 -10.22
C VAL A 55 -8.06 15.73 -9.65
N GLU A 56 -7.95 17.04 -9.87
CA GLU A 56 -8.97 18.03 -9.49
C GLU A 56 -10.27 17.79 -10.25
N ARG A 57 -10.21 17.56 -11.57
CA ARG A 57 -11.39 17.26 -12.39
C ARG A 57 -12.12 16.02 -11.89
N VAL A 58 -11.40 14.94 -11.55
CA VAL A 58 -12.00 13.73 -10.98
C VAL A 58 -12.56 13.98 -9.58
N SER A 59 -11.85 14.74 -8.74
CA SER A 59 -12.32 15.13 -7.40
C SER A 59 -13.63 15.93 -7.46
N GLN A 60 -13.76 16.85 -8.41
CA GLN A 60 -15.00 17.60 -8.64
C GLN A 60 -16.17 16.69 -9.04
N LYS A 61 -15.91 15.65 -9.85
CA LYS A 61 -16.94 14.66 -10.20
C LYS A 61 -17.33 13.77 -9.01
N LEU A 62 -16.38 13.43 -8.14
CA LEU A 62 -16.64 12.71 -6.88
C LEU A 62 -17.44 13.55 -5.88
N GLY A 63 -17.30 14.88 -5.93
CA GLY A 63 -17.84 15.80 -4.93
C GLY A 63 -16.96 15.94 -3.68
N GLU A 64 -15.82 15.24 -3.66
CA GLU A 64 -14.79 15.35 -2.62
C GLU A 64 -13.40 15.07 -3.20
N ARG A 65 -12.36 15.34 -2.42
CA ARG A 65 -10.98 15.10 -2.84
C ARG A 65 -10.74 13.60 -3.05
N ALA A 66 -10.16 13.22 -4.19
CA ALA A 66 -9.82 11.82 -4.45
C ALA A 66 -8.87 11.27 -3.36
N LYS A 67 -9.28 10.19 -2.70
CA LYS A 67 -8.56 9.54 -1.59
C LYS A 67 -7.83 8.29 -2.08
N PHE A 68 -6.53 8.24 -1.85
CA PHE A 68 -5.70 7.11 -2.24
C PHE A 68 -5.01 6.51 -1.02
N LEU A 69 -5.35 5.25 -0.71
CA LEU A 69 -4.66 4.48 0.31
C LEU A 69 -3.49 3.74 -0.33
N VAL A 70 -2.29 3.88 0.23
CA VAL A 70 -1.13 3.11 -0.18
C VAL A 70 -0.52 2.39 1.01
N GLY A 71 -0.33 1.08 0.87
CA GLY A 71 0.15 0.21 1.93
C GLY A 71 1.03 -0.92 1.42
N LYS A 72 1.76 -1.53 2.34
CA LYS A 72 2.62 -2.68 2.08
C LYS A 72 2.15 -3.88 2.89
N PRO A 73 1.48 -4.85 2.26
CA PRO A 73 1.01 -6.03 2.97
C PRO A 73 2.17 -6.97 3.33
N GLY A 74 2.04 -7.68 4.45
CA GLY A 74 2.94 -8.79 4.82
C GLY A 74 4.22 -8.34 5.54
N LEU A 75 5.37 -8.93 5.23
CA LEU A 75 6.65 -8.62 5.90
C LEU A 75 7.61 -7.79 5.04
N ASP A 76 7.14 -7.25 3.92
CA ASP A 76 7.94 -6.48 2.98
C ASP A 76 8.41 -5.15 3.58
N GLY A 77 9.73 -5.02 3.79
CA GLY A 77 10.38 -3.82 4.32
C GLY A 77 10.77 -2.77 3.28
N HIS A 78 10.56 -2.99 1.98
CA HIS A 78 11.00 -2.06 0.94
C HIS A 78 10.07 -0.84 0.82
N SER A 79 10.30 0.21 1.61
CA SER A 79 9.37 1.35 1.69
C SER A 79 9.54 2.41 0.60
N ASN A 80 10.75 2.59 0.05
CA ASN A 80 11.11 3.68 -0.87
C ASN A 80 10.08 3.91 -2.01
N GLY A 81 9.66 2.84 -2.69
CA GLY A 81 8.71 2.97 -3.81
C GLY A 81 7.32 3.42 -3.36
N ALA A 82 6.82 2.86 -2.26
CA ALA A 82 5.51 3.25 -1.69
C ALA A 82 5.53 4.69 -1.18
N GLU A 83 6.63 5.12 -0.56
CA GLU A 83 6.82 6.49 -0.08
C GLU A 83 6.87 7.49 -1.24
N GLN A 84 7.62 7.20 -2.31
CA GLN A 84 7.68 8.07 -3.50
C GLN A 84 6.30 8.22 -4.16
N ILE A 85 5.54 7.13 -4.26
CA ILE A 85 4.17 7.15 -4.77
C ILE A 85 3.26 7.98 -3.85
N ALA A 86 3.37 7.82 -2.52
CA ALA A 86 2.60 8.60 -1.56
C ALA A 86 2.91 10.11 -1.63
N VAL A 87 4.19 10.49 -1.73
CA VAL A 87 4.61 11.89 -1.95
C VAL A 87 4.02 12.41 -3.25
N ARG A 88 4.18 11.67 -4.36
CA ARG A 88 3.71 12.14 -5.67
C ARG A 88 2.20 12.28 -5.72
N ALA A 89 1.45 11.33 -5.17
CA ALA A 89 -0.01 11.41 -5.11
C ALA A 89 -0.45 12.66 -4.34
N ARG A 90 0.19 12.97 -3.20
CA ARG A 90 -0.07 14.19 -2.45
C ARG A 90 0.23 15.45 -3.28
N ASP A 91 1.37 15.49 -3.95
CA ASP A 91 1.78 16.60 -4.81
C ASP A 91 0.85 16.78 -6.04
N ALA A 92 0.30 15.68 -6.54
CA ALA A 92 -0.66 15.63 -7.64
C ALA A 92 -2.08 16.03 -7.21
N GLY A 93 -2.37 16.13 -5.91
CA GLY A 93 -3.64 16.62 -5.43
C GLY A 93 -4.53 15.56 -4.77
N PHE A 94 -4.07 14.32 -4.56
CA PHE A 94 -4.80 13.32 -3.79
C PHE A 94 -4.76 13.62 -2.28
N GLU A 95 -5.79 13.18 -1.57
CA GLU A 95 -5.71 12.91 -0.15
C GLU A 95 -5.10 11.51 0.05
N VAL A 96 -3.95 11.43 0.70
CA VAL A 96 -3.16 10.20 0.76
C VAL A 96 -3.18 9.60 2.16
N ILE A 97 -3.64 8.34 2.24
CA ILE A 97 -3.60 7.52 3.45
C ILE A 97 -2.42 6.56 3.32
N TYR A 98 -1.33 6.84 4.03
CA TYR A 98 -0.16 5.95 4.04
C TYR A 98 -0.25 4.97 5.21
N ALA A 99 -0.56 3.70 4.91
CA ALA A 99 -0.70 2.65 5.92
C ALA A 99 0.64 2.12 6.46
N GLY A 100 1.76 2.57 5.87
CA GLY A 100 3.10 2.18 6.30
C GLY A 100 3.55 0.81 5.79
N ILE A 101 4.48 0.22 6.54
CA ILE A 101 5.02 -1.11 6.27
C ILE A 101 4.41 -2.15 7.21
N ARG A 102 4.39 -3.39 6.76
CA ARG A 102 4.00 -4.56 7.54
C ARG A 102 2.55 -4.56 8.05
N SER A 103 1.64 -4.00 7.25
CA SER A 103 0.21 -4.13 7.50
C SER A 103 -0.27 -5.52 7.08
N THR A 104 -1.23 -6.07 7.79
CA THR A 104 -1.96 -7.24 7.31
C THR A 104 -2.96 -6.85 6.22
N PRO A 105 -3.36 -7.77 5.32
CA PRO A 105 -4.46 -7.53 4.38
C PRO A 105 -5.73 -7.01 5.07
N ALA A 106 -6.08 -7.57 6.24
CA ALA A 106 -7.26 -7.15 7.01
C ALA A 106 -7.15 -5.70 7.50
N GLU A 107 -6.01 -5.28 8.03
CA GLU A 107 -5.78 -3.89 8.45
C GLU A 107 -5.85 -2.91 7.28
N LEU A 108 -5.34 -3.28 6.09
CA LEU A 108 -5.42 -2.43 4.91
C LEU A 108 -6.86 -2.24 4.42
N VAL A 109 -7.66 -3.32 4.43
CA VAL A 109 -9.07 -3.24 4.02
C VAL A 109 -9.90 -2.46 5.03
N ASP A 110 -9.66 -2.66 6.33
CA ASP A 110 -10.32 -1.89 7.40
C ASP A 110 -9.98 -0.40 7.31
N ALA A 111 -8.72 -0.05 7.06
CA ALA A 111 -8.31 1.34 6.82
C ALA A 111 -8.96 1.91 5.55
N ALA A 112 -8.99 1.16 4.44
CA ALA A 112 -9.64 1.59 3.20
C ALA A 112 -11.12 1.88 3.41
N LYS A 113 -11.81 1.06 4.21
CA LYS A 113 -13.21 1.25 4.58
C LYS A 113 -13.42 2.47 5.47
N LYS A 114 -12.65 2.59 6.56
CA LYS A 114 -12.77 3.69 7.52
C LYS A 114 -12.52 5.06 6.89
N GLU A 115 -11.53 5.13 6.01
CA GLU A 115 -11.14 6.38 5.35
C GLU A 115 -11.96 6.65 4.07
N ASN A 116 -12.86 5.75 3.68
CA ASN A 116 -13.58 5.78 2.40
C ASN A 116 -12.62 6.01 1.23
N ALA A 117 -11.59 5.17 1.13
CA ALA A 117 -10.60 5.28 0.07
C ALA A 117 -11.26 5.09 -1.31
N HIS A 118 -10.89 5.94 -2.26
CA HIS A 118 -11.35 5.84 -3.65
C HIS A 118 -10.48 4.90 -4.49
N CYS A 119 -9.26 4.62 -4.05
CA CYS A 119 -8.38 3.63 -4.65
C CYS A 119 -7.43 3.07 -3.58
N VAL A 120 -7.14 1.77 -3.67
CA VAL A 120 -6.20 1.07 -2.79
C VAL A 120 -4.99 0.62 -3.60
N GLY A 121 -3.79 1.03 -3.18
CA GLY A 121 -2.52 0.66 -3.79
C GLY A 121 -1.70 -0.25 -2.88
N LEU A 122 -1.32 -1.42 -3.40
CA LEU A 122 -0.38 -2.32 -2.73
C LEU A 122 1.02 -2.18 -3.35
N SER A 123 2.04 -1.99 -2.51
CA SER A 123 3.44 -2.04 -2.96
C SER A 123 4.11 -3.30 -2.43
N ILE A 124 4.45 -4.24 -3.33
CA ILE A 124 4.92 -5.59 -2.98
C ILE A 124 6.20 -5.93 -3.76
N LEU A 125 7.32 -6.06 -3.04
CA LEU A 125 8.62 -6.45 -3.58
C LEU A 125 9.11 -7.81 -3.03
N SER A 126 8.28 -8.51 -2.25
CA SER A 126 8.62 -9.79 -1.61
C SER A 126 8.33 -11.02 -2.46
N GLY A 127 7.78 -10.87 -3.67
CA GLY A 127 7.32 -11.98 -4.51
C GLY A 127 6.00 -12.62 -4.06
N SER A 128 5.34 -12.06 -3.04
CA SER A 128 4.06 -12.57 -2.51
C SER A 128 2.82 -11.87 -3.11
N HIS A 129 3.00 -11.15 -4.24
CA HIS A 129 2.01 -10.24 -4.81
C HIS A 129 0.69 -10.92 -5.19
N VAL A 130 0.74 -12.10 -5.81
CA VAL A 130 -0.49 -12.84 -6.18
C VAL A 130 -1.29 -13.20 -4.93
N THR A 131 -0.66 -13.90 -3.98
CA THR A 131 -1.34 -14.37 -2.76
C THR A 131 -1.90 -13.20 -1.94
N LEU A 132 -1.11 -12.15 -1.72
CA LEU A 132 -1.52 -11.01 -0.92
C LEU A 132 -2.61 -10.18 -1.62
N ALA A 133 -2.52 -9.98 -2.93
CA ALA A 133 -3.56 -9.27 -3.68
C ALA A 133 -4.88 -10.04 -3.67
N HIS A 134 -4.85 -11.37 -3.88
CA HIS A 134 -6.06 -12.20 -3.82
C HIS A 134 -6.74 -12.12 -2.45
N GLU A 135 -5.95 -12.15 -1.37
CA GLU A 135 -6.48 -12.03 -0.02
C GLU A 135 -7.09 -10.65 0.24
N VAL A 136 -6.44 -9.57 -0.21
CA VAL A 136 -7.00 -8.21 -0.13
C VAL A 136 -8.31 -8.11 -0.91
N ILE A 137 -8.37 -8.62 -2.15
CA ILE A 137 -9.60 -8.60 -2.98
C ILE A 137 -10.73 -9.37 -2.29
N ARG A 138 -10.44 -10.55 -1.72
CA ARG A 138 -11.42 -11.35 -0.96
C ARG A 138 -11.99 -10.54 0.20
N LEU A 139 -11.12 -9.95 1.02
CA LEU A 139 -11.51 -9.16 2.19
C LEU A 139 -12.26 -7.88 1.81
N MET A 140 -11.86 -7.20 0.74
CA MET A 140 -12.57 -6.02 0.22
C MET A 140 -14.01 -6.38 -0.15
N LYS A 141 -14.22 -7.50 -0.86
CA LYS A 141 -15.56 -8.02 -1.20
C LYS A 141 -16.38 -8.34 0.05
N GLU A 142 -15.79 -9.03 1.02
CA GLU A 142 -16.46 -9.41 2.27
C GLU A 142 -16.88 -8.19 3.10
N GLN A 143 -16.08 -7.11 3.07
CA GLN A 143 -16.35 -5.90 3.84
C GLN A 143 -17.14 -4.83 3.08
N GLY A 144 -17.47 -5.07 1.81
CA GLY A 144 -18.18 -4.13 0.95
C GLY A 144 -17.34 -2.93 0.49
N VAL A 145 -16.02 -3.07 0.43
CA VAL A 145 -15.11 -2.05 -0.12
C VAL A 145 -15.08 -2.18 -1.64
N THR A 146 -15.62 -1.19 -2.34
CA THR A 146 -15.74 -1.19 -3.81
C THR A 146 -14.60 -0.47 -4.54
N ALA A 147 -13.68 0.16 -3.79
CA ALA A 147 -12.54 0.85 -4.35
C ALA A 147 -11.72 -0.06 -5.27
N PRO A 148 -11.28 0.40 -6.45
CA PRO A 148 -10.34 -0.35 -7.28
C PRO A 148 -9.03 -0.62 -6.54
N LEU A 149 -8.50 -1.83 -6.71
CA LEU A 149 -7.20 -2.24 -6.22
C LEU A 149 -6.16 -2.12 -7.33
N VAL A 150 -5.04 -1.45 -7.06
CA VAL A 150 -3.85 -1.42 -7.93
C VAL A 150 -2.67 -2.05 -7.21
N VAL A 151 -1.76 -2.67 -7.97
CA VAL A 151 -0.60 -3.36 -7.40
C VAL A 151 0.67 -2.87 -8.08
N GLY A 152 1.68 -2.51 -7.29
CA GLY A 152 3.00 -2.11 -7.78
C GLY A 152 4.12 -2.94 -7.17
N GLY A 153 5.21 -3.11 -7.92
CA GLY A 153 6.40 -3.80 -7.43
C GLY A 153 7.16 -4.58 -8.50
N ILE A 154 7.96 -5.56 -8.07
CA ILE A 154 8.69 -6.46 -8.96
C ILE A 154 7.78 -7.63 -9.31
N ILE A 155 7.05 -7.50 -10.42
CA ILE A 155 6.00 -8.45 -10.82
C ILE A 155 6.34 -9.02 -12.20
N PRO A 156 6.50 -10.34 -12.34
CA PRO A 156 6.68 -11.01 -13.63
C PRO A 156 5.45 -10.86 -14.54
N PRO A 157 5.61 -10.87 -15.88
CA PRO A 157 4.48 -10.72 -16.81
C PRO A 157 3.35 -11.77 -16.66
N ALA A 158 3.71 -13.01 -16.28
CA ALA A 158 2.73 -14.06 -16.04
C ALA A 158 1.84 -13.76 -14.83
N ASP A 159 2.43 -13.21 -13.77
CA ASP A 159 1.72 -12.84 -12.54
C ASP A 159 0.93 -11.55 -12.71
N GLU A 160 1.43 -10.60 -13.52
CA GLU A 160 0.69 -9.41 -13.91
C GLU A 160 -0.65 -9.78 -14.57
N LYS A 161 -0.62 -10.72 -15.52
CA LYS A 161 -1.84 -11.23 -16.15
C LYS A 161 -2.81 -11.83 -15.13
N LEU A 162 -2.30 -12.66 -14.21
CA LEU A 162 -3.12 -13.30 -13.17
C LEU A 162 -3.74 -12.26 -12.23
N LEU A 163 -3.00 -11.23 -11.83
CA LEU A 163 -3.50 -10.16 -10.98
C LEU A 163 -4.67 -9.41 -11.65
N LEU A 164 -4.52 -9.06 -12.92
CA LEU A 164 -5.57 -8.38 -13.69
C LEU A 164 -6.83 -9.26 -13.82
N GLU A 165 -6.67 -10.55 -14.13
CA GLU A 165 -7.78 -11.52 -14.21
C GLU A 165 -8.50 -11.69 -12.87
N SER A 166 -7.79 -11.55 -11.75
CA SER A 166 -8.35 -11.62 -10.39
C SER A 166 -9.08 -10.36 -9.94
N GLY A 167 -9.06 -9.28 -10.73
CA GLY A 167 -9.78 -8.03 -10.45
C GLY A 167 -8.90 -6.88 -9.96
N VAL A 168 -7.57 -6.98 -10.09
CA VAL A 168 -6.69 -5.80 -9.95
C VAL A 168 -6.92 -4.87 -11.15
N ALA A 169 -7.15 -3.59 -10.88
CA ALA A 169 -7.45 -2.59 -11.91
C ALA A 169 -6.22 -2.20 -12.74
N ALA A 170 -5.03 -2.19 -12.15
CA ALA A 170 -3.78 -1.92 -12.84
C ALA A 170 -2.57 -2.49 -12.09
N VAL A 171 -1.52 -2.82 -12.85
CA VAL A 171 -0.24 -3.30 -12.33
C VAL A 171 0.88 -2.35 -12.77
N TYR A 172 1.72 -1.92 -11.82
CA TYR A 172 2.83 -0.99 -12.07
C TYR A 172 4.17 -1.64 -11.74
N THR A 173 5.01 -1.81 -12.76
CA THR A 173 6.35 -2.43 -12.62
C THR A 173 7.45 -1.44 -13.00
N PRO A 174 8.73 -1.68 -12.63
CA PRO A 174 9.83 -0.77 -12.98
C PRO A 174 9.98 -0.46 -14.48
N LYS A 175 9.46 -1.34 -15.36
CA LYS A 175 9.50 -1.13 -16.82
C LYS A 175 8.67 0.08 -17.26
N ASN A 176 7.61 0.40 -16.51
CA ASN A 176 6.65 1.45 -16.82
C ASN A 176 6.65 2.54 -15.74
N TYR A 177 7.80 2.78 -15.10
CA TYR A 177 7.91 3.71 -13.97
C TYR A 177 7.93 5.17 -14.45
N ASP A 178 6.75 5.77 -14.53
CA ASP A 178 6.55 7.21 -14.66
C ASP A 178 5.55 7.68 -13.61
N LEU A 179 6.04 8.41 -12.61
CA LEU A 179 5.25 8.89 -11.48
C LEU A 179 4.06 9.76 -11.92
N ASN A 180 4.20 10.59 -12.96
CA ASN A 180 3.10 11.44 -13.44
C ASN A 180 2.03 10.62 -14.13
N LYS A 181 2.46 9.69 -14.99
CA LYS A 181 1.55 8.79 -15.68
C LYS A 181 0.76 7.95 -14.68
N ILE A 182 1.43 7.39 -13.66
CA ILE A 182 0.75 6.61 -12.61
C ILE A 182 -0.32 7.46 -11.94
N MET A 183 -0.02 8.70 -11.54
CA MET A 183 -1.03 9.56 -10.88
C MET A 183 -2.23 9.86 -11.78
N THR A 184 -2.00 10.13 -13.07
CA THR A 184 -3.07 10.30 -14.06
C THR A 184 -3.90 9.03 -14.22
N ASP A 185 -3.25 7.87 -14.34
CA ASP A 185 -3.92 6.58 -14.46
C ASP A 185 -4.76 6.28 -13.22
N LEU A 186 -4.27 6.58 -12.01
CA LEU A 186 -5.04 6.42 -10.76
C LEU A 186 -6.31 7.26 -10.78
N ALA A 187 -6.25 8.52 -11.21
CA ALA A 187 -7.43 9.39 -11.30
C ALA A 187 -8.46 8.81 -12.29
N GLN A 188 -8.00 8.31 -13.44
CA GLN A 188 -8.87 7.70 -14.44
C GLN A 188 -9.46 6.36 -13.99
N ILE A 189 -8.71 5.55 -13.24
CA ILE A 189 -9.20 4.30 -12.65
C ILE A 189 -10.31 4.59 -11.64
N ILE A 190 -10.12 5.61 -10.79
CA ILE A 190 -11.15 6.05 -9.84
C ILE A 190 -12.40 6.48 -10.59
N GLU A 191 -12.27 7.36 -11.59
CA GLU A 191 -13.40 7.83 -12.38
C GLU A 191 -14.16 6.68 -13.08
N LYS A 192 -13.45 5.71 -13.65
CA LYS A 192 -14.07 4.54 -14.29
C LYS A 192 -14.84 3.68 -13.29
N SER A 193 -14.38 3.60 -12.04
CA SER A 193 -15.06 2.83 -10.99
C SER A 193 -16.34 3.49 -10.46
N MET A 194 -16.59 4.76 -10.82
CA MET A 194 -17.83 5.46 -10.48
C MET A 194 -19.00 5.11 -11.43
N ALA A 195 -18.70 4.53 -12.60
CA ALA A 195 -19.67 4.18 -13.63
C ALA A 195 -20.30 2.81 -13.37
#